data_AF-A0A7S0IKB5-F1
#
_entry.id   AF-A0A7S0IKB5-F1
#
_cell.length_a   1.000
_cell.length_b   1.000
_cell.length_c   1.000
_cell.angle_alpha   90.00
_cell.angle_beta   90.00
_cell.angle_gamma   90.00
#
_symmetry.space_group_name_H-M   'P 1'
#
loop_
_entity.id
_entity.type
_entity.pdbx_description
1 polymer ?
#
loop_
_entity_poly.entity_id
_entity_poly.type
_entity_poly.pdbx_seq_one_letter_code
_entity_poly.pdbx_strand_id
1 'polypeptide(L)'
;STPAAPEDKQCPEWAALGYCGAGAYVDYMHNNCAQTCAARKVSGEVDTLQQVDAAQCATYVRNGACKTHGQYMRGHCSGACEGSRPLGEEEVVPAPIGPVTLVLLLALFGFVVYHAAQFASKRDQSVRRIRSSNGAEADADGGSKGGHRSSKKAKAKRS
;
A
#
# COMPACT_ATOMS: atom_id res chain seq x y z
N SER A 1 -31.07 34.35 -28.15
CA SER A 1 -31.35 33.41 -27.06
C SER A 1 -32.51 32.53 -27.49
N THR A 2 -32.30 31.23 -27.65
CA THR A 2 -33.37 30.28 -27.96
C THR A 2 -34.33 30.19 -26.78
N PRO A 3 -35.66 30.25 -26.97
CA PRO A 3 -36.62 30.07 -25.88
C PRO A 3 -36.44 28.67 -25.28
N ALA A 4 -36.35 28.60 -23.95
CA ALA A 4 -36.29 27.33 -23.23
C ALA A 4 -37.56 26.52 -23.53
N ALA A 5 -37.42 25.22 -23.75
CA ALA A 5 -38.55 24.32 -23.85
C ALA A 5 -39.42 24.41 -22.58
N PRO A 6 -40.75 24.24 -22.69
CA PRO A 6 -41.62 24.20 -21.53
C PRO A 6 -41.19 23.05 -20.60
N GLU A 7 -41.04 23.34 -19.32
CA GLU A 7 -40.69 22.32 -18.32
C GLU A 7 -41.86 21.36 -18.09
N ASP A 8 -41.54 20.13 -17.72
CA ASP A 8 -42.53 19.15 -17.30
C ASP A 8 -43.23 19.62 -16.02
N LYS A 9 -44.55 19.41 -15.96
CA LYS A 9 -45.36 19.78 -14.79
C LYS A 9 -44.92 19.07 -13.50
N GLN A 10 -44.18 17.97 -13.63
CA GLN A 10 -43.66 17.16 -12.53
C GLN A 10 -42.31 17.64 -11.99
N CYS A 11 -41.66 18.60 -12.67
CA CYS A 11 -40.37 19.13 -12.25
C CYS A 11 -40.34 19.61 -10.78
N PRO A 12 -41.35 20.35 -10.25
CA PRO A 12 -41.34 20.78 -8.86
C PRO A 12 -41.35 19.62 -7.85
N GLU A 13 -42.10 18.56 -8.15
CA GLU A 13 -42.21 17.38 -7.30
C GLU A 13 -40.89 16.59 -7.29
N TRP A 14 -40.30 16.36 -8.46
CA TRP A 14 -39.00 15.69 -8.56
C TRP A 14 -37.87 16.50 -7.94
N ALA A 15 -37.90 17.81 -8.11
CA ALA A 15 -36.93 18.70 -7.48
C ALA A 15 -37.07 18.67 -5.95
N ALA A 16 -38.31 18.59 -5.42
CA ALA A 16 -38.58 18.42 -4.00
C ALA A 16 -38.01 17.12 -3.42
N LEU A 17 -38.03 16.04 -4.21
CA LEU A 17 -37.44 14.74 -3.87
C LEU A 17 -35.90 14.70 -3.98
N GLY A 18 -35.26 15.79 -4.40
CA GLY A 18 -33.79 15.90 -4.43
C GLY A 18 -33.13 15.42 -5.73
N TYR A 19 -33.91 15.09 -6.78
CA TYR A 19 -33.36 14.59 -8.04
C TYR A 19 -32.47 15.61 -8.80
N CYS A 20 -32.49 16.88 -8.42
CA CYS A 20 -31.59 17.91 -8.96
C CYS A 20 -30.14 17.80 -8.43
N GLY A 21 -29.91 17.14 -7.29
CA GLY A 21 -28.63 17.20 -6.56
C GLY A 21 -27.79 15.93 -6.64
N ALA A 22 -28.42 14.76 -6.66
CA ALA A 22 -27.73 13.47 -6.71
C ALA A 22 -28.61 12.37 -7.31
N GLY A 23 -27.97 11.35 -7.88
CA GLY A 23 -28.63 10.13 -8.38
C GLY A 23 -28.67 10.02 -9.91
N ALA A 24 -29.33 8.96 -10.40
CA ALA A 24 -29.36 8.61 -11.82
C ALA A 24 -30.16 9.60 -12.71
N TYR A 25 -30.94 10.50 -12.11
CA TYR A 25 -31.86 11.41 -12.82
C TYR A 25 -31.33 12.84 -12.92
N VAL A 26 -30.11 13.11 -12.43
CA VAL A 26 -29.54 14.47 -12.41
C VAL A 26 -29.44 15.05 -13.82
N ASP A 27 -28.94 14.27 -14.79
CA ASP A 27 -28.81 14.72 -16.17
C ASP A 27 -30.18 15.00 -16.81
N TYR A 28 -31.18 14.16 -16.53
CA TYR A 28 -32.54 14.37 -17.03
C TYR A 28 -33.14 15.65 -16.43
N MET A 29 -33.01 15.85 -15.12
CA MET A 29 -33.49 17.04 -14.43
C MET A 29 -32.80 18.31 -14.93
N HIS A 30 -31.50 18.26 -15.23
CA HIS A 30 -30.78 19.41 -15.79
C HIS A 30 -31.25 19.80 -17.18
N ASN A 31 -31.66 18.83 -18.00
CA ASN A 31 -32.09 19.08 -19.37
C ASN A 31 -33.57 19.48 -19.47
N ASN A 32 -34.44 18.93 -18.61
CA ASN A 32 -35.90 19.09 -18.71
C ASN A 32 -36.50 19.99 -17.62
N CYS A 33 -35.79 20.14 -16.49
CA CYS A 33 -36.23 20.88 -15.31
C CYS A 33 -35.19 21.93 -14.88
N ALA A 34 -34.50 22.54 -15.85
CA ALA A 34 -33.36 23.43 -15.61
C ALA A 34 -33.72 24.63 -14.72
N GLN A 35 -34.85 25.29 -14.99
CA GLN A 35 -35.35 26.44 -14.24
C GLN A 35 -35.79 26.01 -12.84
N THR A 36 -36.53 24.91 -12.72
CA THR A 36 -36.94 24.38 -11.41
C THR A 36 -35.72 24.03 -10.53
N CYS A 37 -34.73 23.32 -11.09
CA CYS A 37 -33.50 22.99 -10.37
C CYS A 37 -32.65 24.22 -10.06
N ALA A 38 -32.62 25.23 -10.95
CA ALA A 38 -31.91 26.49 -10.70
C ALA A 38 -32.61 27.31 -9.60
N ALA A 39 -33.93 27.38 -9.59
CA ALA A 39 -34.71 28.10 -8.59
C ALA A 39 -34.41 27.56 -7.17
N ARG A 40 -34.31 26.24 -7.02
CA ARG A 40 -33.92 25.61 -5.76
C ARG A 40 -32.51 25.96 -5.29
N LYS A 41 -31.56 26.20 -6.21
CA LYS A 41 -30.20 26.65 -5.83
C LYS A 41 -30.19 28.05 -5.23
N VAL A 42 -31.15 28.89 -5.60
CA VAL A 42 -31.24 30.30 -5.14
C VAL A 42 -32.10 30.41 -3.89
N SER A 43 -33.13 29.57 -3.78
CA SER A 43 -33.89 29.36 -2.54
C SER A 43 -33.22 28.32 -1.63
N GLY A 44 -31.88 28.22 -1.68
CA GLY A 44 -31.09 27.70 -0.58
C GLY A 44 -31.21 28.63 0.61
N GLU A 45 -32.44 28.76 1.14
CA GLU A 45 -32.66 28.65 2.57
C GLU A 45 -31.64 27.62 3.04
N VAL A 46 -30.76 28.08 3.92
CA VAL A 46 -29.75 27.30 4.60
C VAL A 46 -30.44 26.05 5.09
N ASP A 47 -30.43 25.01 4.25
CA ASP A 47 -30.97 23.72 4.59
C ASP A 47 -30.17 23.36 5.82
N THR A 48 -30.88 23.14 6.91
CA THR A 48 -30.38 22.63 8.18
C THR A 48 -29.75 21.24 8.00
N LEU A 49 -28.85 21.07 7.03
CA LEU A 49 -27.54 20.53 7.33
C LEU A 49 -27.11 21.28 8.59
N GLN A 50 -27.28 20.64 9.75
CA GLN A 50 -26.67 21.08 11.00
C GLN A 50 -25.31 21.62 10.61
N GLN A 51 -25.14 22.94 10.72
CA GLN A 51 -23.86 23.57 10.51
C GLN A 51 -22.99 22.90 11.54
N VAL A 52 -22.21 21.93 11.05
CA VAL A 52 -21.35 21.14 11.91
C VAL A 52 -20.36 22.16 12.42
N ASP A 53 -20.51 22.51 13.70
CA ASP A 53 -19.70 23.58 14.25
C ASP A 53 -18.23 23.14 14.22
N ALA A 54 -17.33 24.10 14.33
CA ALA A 54 -15.90 23.82 14.28
C ALA A 54 -15.46 22.80 15.35
N ALA A 55 -16.15 22.72 16.49
CA ALA A 55 -15.85 21.76 17.55
C ALA A 55 -16.30 20.34 17.20
N GLN A 56 -17.43 20.18 16.52
CA GLN A 56 -17.87 18.92 15.95
C GLN A 56 -16.92 18.45 14.85
N CYS A 57 -16.54 19.32 13.91
CA CYS A 57 -15.53 18.99 12.90
C CYS A 57 -14.19 18.57 13.55
N ALA A 58 -13.72 19.27 14.59
CA ALA A 58 -12.52 18.89 15.33
C ALA A 58 -12.65 17.50 16.00
N THR A 59 -13.84 17.13 16.46
CA THR A 59 -14.11 15.81 17.03
C THR A 59 -14.09 14.72 15.96
N TYR A 60 -14.70 14.97 14.80
CA TYR A 60 -14.64 14.05 13.66
C TYR A 60 -13.21 13.85 13.14
N VAL A 61 -12.43 14.93 13.06
CA VAL A 61 -11.01 14.86 12.72
C VAL A 61 -10.24 13.99 13.71
N ARG A 62 -10.42 14.20 15.02
CA ARG A 62 -9.78 13.37 16.08
C ARG A 62 -10.14 11.89 15.98
N ASN A 63 -11.36 11.58 15.53
CA ASN A 63 -11.83 10.21 15.34
C ASN A 63 -11.42 9.60 13.99
N GLY A 64 -10.62 10.29 13.18
CA GLY A 64 -10.14 9.79 11.89
C GLY A 64 -11.17 9.85 10.75
N ALA A 65 -12.25 10.61 10.91
CA ALA A 65 -13.33 10.70 9.92
C ALA A 65 -12.87 11.27 8.56
N CYS A 66 -11.77 12.03 8.51
CA CYS A 66 -11.20 12.49 7.25
C CYS A 66 -10.72 11.32 6.37
N LYS A 67 -10.30 10.19 6.97
CA LYS A 67 -9.82 9.00 6.25
C LYS A 67 -10.98 8.07 5.86
N THR A 68 -11.95 7.89 6.76
CA THR A 68 -13.09 6.97 6.53
C THR A 68 -14.25 7.61 5.77
N HIS A 69 -14.46 8.93 5.91
CA HIS A 69 -15.61 9.68 5.38
C HIS A 69 -15.19 10.95 4.61
N GLY A 70 -14.09 10.88 3.86
CA GLY A 70 -13.47 12.04 3.23
C GLY A 70 -14.32 12.79 2.19
N GLN A 71 -15.34 12.16 1.60
CA GLN A 71 -16.29 12.87 0.72
C GLN A 71 -17.21 13.80 1.52
N TYR A 72 -17.81 13.30 2.60
CA TYR A 72 -18.63 14.10 3.51
C TYR A 72 -17.80 15.21 4.16
N MET A 73 -16.65 14.85 4.71
CA MET A 73 -15.79 15.83 5.40
C MET A 73 -15.28 16.94 4.48
N ARG A 74 -15.13 16.72 3.17
CA ARG A 74 -14.79 17.79 2.22
C ARG A 74 -15.93 18.79 1.99
N GLY A 75 -17.18 18.36 2.06
CA GLY A 75 -18.34 19.26 1.92
C GLY A 75 -18.65 20.04 3.20
N HIS A 76 -18.38 19.43 4.37
CA HIS A 76 -18.85 19.95 5.67
C HIS A 76 -17.73 20.44 6.60
N CYS A 77 -16.50 19.95 6.44
CA CYS A 77 -15.38 20.20 7.36
C CYS A 77 -14.04 20.34 6.62
N SER A 78 -14.03 20.90 5.40
CA SER A 78 -12.85 20.94 4.52
C SER A 78 -11.62 21.55 5.20
N GLY A 79 -11.77 22.72 5.83
CA GLY A 79 -10.68 23.38 6.54
C GLY A 79 -10.15 22.61 7.75
N ALA A 80 -10.98 21.79 8.40
CA ALA A 80 -10.57 20.99 9.55
C ALA A 80 -9.72 19.78 9.11
N CYS A 81 -10.07 19.14 7.99
CA CYS A 81 -9.29 18.02 7.45
C CYS A 81 -7.98 18.46 6.77
N GLU A 82 -7.92 19.67 6.22
CA GLU A 82 -6.69 20.23 5.64
C GLU A 82 -5.63 20.56 6.71
N GLY A 83 -6.08 21.01 7.89
CA GLY A 83 -5.21 21.25 9.05
C GLY A 83 -4.73 19.95 9.71
N SER A 84 -5.53 18.88 9.63
CA SER A 84 -5.11 17.54 10.03
C SER A 84 -4.36 16.82 8.91
N ARG A 85 -3.33 17.46 8.34
CA ARG A 85 -2.23 16.67 7.79
C ARG A 85 -1.91 15.63 8.85
N PRO A 86 -1.84 14.34 8.51
CA PRO A 86 -1.41 13.35 9.47
C PRO A 86 -0.08 13.86 9.99
N LEU A 87 -0.07 14.40 11.22
CA LEU A 87 1.15 14.59 11.99
C LEU A 87 1.76 13.21 11.91
N GLY A 88 2.89 13.16 11.19
CA GLY A 88 3.30 12.02 10.37
C GLY A 88 2.87 10.72 11.00
N GLU A 89 2.18 9.91 10.19
CA GLU A 89 2.09 8.45 10.33
C GLU A 89 2.90 8.04 11.54
N GLU A 90 2.22 7.91 12.70
CA GLU A 90 2.86 7.51 13.95
C GLU A 90 3.77 6.37 13.53
N GLU A 91 5.07 6.66 13.46
CA GLU A 91 6.08 5.70 13.06
C GLU A 91 5.76 4.57 14.00
N VAL A 92 5.24 3.47 13.46
CA VAL A 92 4.78 2.35 14.25
C VAL A 92 6.05 1.91 14.95
N VAL A 93 6.31 2.47 16.12
CA VAL A 93 7.49 2.19 16.91
C VAL A 93 7.23 0.75 17.23
N PRO A 94 7.94 -0.19 16.59
CA PRO A 94 7.65 -1.59 16.80
C PRO A 94 7.76 -1.77 18.31
N ALA A 95 6.66 -2.24 18.91
CA ALA A 95 6.57 -2.39 20.35
C ALA A 95 7.90 -2.98 20.84
N PRO A 96 8.53 -2.41 21.88
CA PRO A 96 9.90 -2.74 22.26
C PRO A 96 10.00 -4.26 22.30
N ILE A 97 10.87 -4.81 21.45
CA ILE A 97 11.06 -6.25 21.32
C ILE A 97 11.47 -6.72 22.71
N GLY A 98 10.54 -7.35 23.42
CA GLY A 98 10.79 -7.83 24.77
C GLY A 98 11.98 -8.79 24.76
N PRO A 99 12.69 -8.95 25.89
CA PRO A 99 13.85 -9.83 25.97
C PRO A 99 13.50 -11.26 25.52
N VAL A 100 12.25 -11.71 25.75
CA VAL A 100 11.74 -13.00 25.28
C VAL A 100 11.74 -13.10 23.76
N THR A 101 11.18 -12.10 23.06
CA THR A 101 11.12 -12.08 21.60
C THR A 101 12.52 -12.03 20.99
N LEU A 102 13.45 -11.29 21.60
CA LEU A 102 14.84 -11.26 21.17
C LEU A 102 15.51 -12.64 21.30
N VAL A 103 15.31 -13.31 22.43
CA VAL A 103 15.84 -14.67 22.67
C VAL A 103 15.26 -15.67 21.65
N LEU A 104 13.97 -15.59 21.35
CA LEU A 104 13.34 -16.44 20.33
C LEU A 104 13.92 -16.20 18.93
N LEU A 105 14.13 -14.94 18.54
CA LEU A 105 14.75 -14.61 17.25
C LEU A 105 16.18 -15.16 17.15
N LEU A 106 16.98 -15.02 18.22
CA LEU A 106 18.33 -15.56 18.26
C LEU A 106 18.35 -17.09 18.23
N ALA A 107 17.43 -17.75 18.94
CA ALA A 107 17.30 -19.20 18.94
C ALA A 107 16.90 -19.73 17.55
N LEU A 108 15.94 -19.08 16.87
CA LEU A 108 15.55 -19.44 15.51
C LEU A 108 16.69 -19.23 14.51
N PHE A 109 17.39 -18.09 14.58
CA PHE A 109 18.55 -17.84 13.74
C PHE A 109 19.66 -18.89 13.96
N GLY A 110 19.97 -19.19 15.23
CA GLY A 110 20.93 -20.23 15.59
C GLY A 110 20.53 -21.62 15.07
N PHE A 111 19.25 -21.98 15.17
CA PHE A 111 18.72 -23.24 14.64
C PHE A 111 18.88 -23.35 13.13
N VAL A 112 18.57 -22.27 12.39
CA VAL A 112 18.72 -22.22 10.93
C VAL A 112 20.19 -22.40 10.53
N VAL A 113 21.11 -21.69 11.18
CA VAL A 113 22.56 -21.80 10.93
C VAL A 113 23.06 -23.21 11.25
N TYR A 114 22.64 -23.79 12.38
CA TYR A 114 23.00 -25.16 12.77
C TYR A 114 22.56 -26.19 11.72
N HIS A 115 21.32 -26.10 11.24
CA HIS A 115 20.82 -27.02 10.21
C HIS A 115 21.50 -26.83 8.85
N ALA A 116 21.84 -25.59 8.47
CA ALA A 116 22.60 -25.33 7.26
C ALA A 116 24.00 -25.97 7.32
N ALA A 117 24.70 -25.85 8.46
CA ALA A 117 26.02 -26.44 8.65
C ALA A 117 25.99 -27.99 8.65
N GLN A 118 24.96 -28.58 9.28
CA GLN A 118 24.74 -30.02 9.24
C GLN A 118 24.50 -30.53 7.81
N PHE A 119 23.71 -29.79 7.02
CA PHE A 119 23.44 -30.16 5.63
C PHE A 119 24.71 -30.05 4.76
N ALA A 120 25.52 -28.99 4.96
CA ALA A 120 26.79 -28.83 4.28
C ALA A 120 27.76 -30.00 4.60
N SER A 121 27.84 -30.41 5.86
CA SER A 121 28.68 -31.53 6.30
C SER A 121 28.27 -32.87 5.65
N LYS A 122 26.97 -33.11 5.51
CA LYS A 122 26.46 -34.33 4.84
C LYS A 122 26.77 -34.35 3.34
N ARG A 123 26.78 -33.19 2.67
CA ARG A 123 27.12 -33.10 1.24
C ARG A 123 28.58 -33.43 0.96
N ASP A 124 29.52 -33.05 1.83
CA ASP A 124 30.95 -33.35 1.64
C ASP A 124 31.23 -34.87 1.69
N GLN A 125 30.54 -35.60 2.57
CA GLN A 125 30.71 -37.06 2.65
C GLN A 125 30.27 -37.79 1.37
N SER A 126 29.19 -37.34 0.72
CA SER A 126 28.72 -37.93 -0.54
C SER A 126 29.70 -37.68 -1.70
N VAL A 127 30.31 -36.49 -1.76
CA VAL A 127 31.27 -36.13 -2.82
C VAL A 127 32.58 -36.90 -2.68
N ARG A 128 33.10 -37.07 -1.46
CA ARG A 128 34.33 -37.87 -1.24
C ARG A 128 34.15 -39.33 -1.62
N ARG A 129 32.96 -39.91 -1.42
CA ARG A 129 32.69 -41.32 -1.79
C ARG A 129 32.77 -41.52 -3.31
N ILE A 130 32.25 -40.59 -4.12
CA ILE A 130 32.33 -40.66 -5.60
C ILE A 130 33.77 -40.46 -6.10
N ARG A 131 34.56 -39.59 -5.46
CA ARG A 131 35.97 -39.42 -5.84
C ARG A 131 36.80 -40.66 -5.49
N SER A 132 36.50 -41.34 -4.39
CA SER A 132 37.16 -42.58 -4.00
C SER A 132 36.85 -43.75 -4.94
N SER A 133 35.65 -43.84 -5.52
CA SER A 133 35.31 -44.90 -6.48
C SER A 133 35.97 -44.68 -7.83
N ASN A 134 36.06 -43.43 -8.30
CA ASN A 134 36.61 -43.13 -9.63
C ASN A 134 38.15 -43.10 -9.67
N GLY A 135 38.82 -43.05 -8.50
CA GLY A 135 40.27 -43.07 -8.40
C GLY A 135 40.90 -44.47 -8.36
N ALA A 136 40.10 -45.53 -8.14
CA ALA A 136 40.62 -46.89 -8.02
C ALA A 136 40.84 -47.61 -9.37
N GLU A 137 40.35 -47.06 -10.49
CA GLU A 137 40.57 -47.60 -11.84
C GLU A 137 41.68 -46.90 -12.64
N ALA A 138 42.32 -45.86 -12.09
CA ALA A 138 43.35 -45.10 -12.81
C ALA A 138 44.79 -45.64 -12.67
N ASP A 139 45.03 -46.66 -11.84
CA ASP A 139 46.38 -47.24 -11.62
C ASP A 139 46.66 -48.51 -12.44
N ALA A 140 45.89 -48.74 -13.51
CA ALA A 140 46.10 -49.88 -14.42
C ALA A 140 46.22 -49.48 -15.90
N ASP A 141 46.76 -48.30 -16.24
CA ASP A 141 47.45 -48.15 -17.53
C ASP A 141 48.38 -46.92 -17.56
N GLY A 142 49.68 -47.20 -17.65
CA GLY A 142 50.60 -46.51 -18.56
C GLY A 142 50.79 -44.98 -18.49
N GLY A 143 52.00 -44.58 -18.09
CA GLY A 143 52.69 -43.53 -18.86
C GLY A 143 52.78 -42.15 -18.21
N SER A 144 53.68 -42.04 -17.24
CA SER A 144 54.34 -40.80 -16.87
C SER A 144 55.02 -40.14 -18.09
N LYS A 145 54.48 -39.03 -18.59
CA LYS A 145 55.24 -38.01 -19.33
C LYS A 145 54.94 -36.63 -18.79
N GLY A 146 56.02 -35.94 -18.44
CA GLY A 146 56.04 -34.70 -17.68
C GLY A 146 55.40 -33.51 -18.38
N GLY A 147 55.11 -32.51 -17.54
CA GLY A 147 54.64 -31.21 -17.97
C GLY A 147 54.93 -30.18 -16.89
N HIS A 148 56.19 -29.73 -16.83
CA HIS A 148 56.58 -28.46 -16.22
C HIS A 148 55.63 -27.36 -16.70
N ARG A 149 54.91 -26.69 -15.80
CA ARG A 149 54.36 -25.37 -16.11
C ARG A 149 54.63 -24.38 -14.98
N SER A 150 55.62 -23.56 -15.28
CA SER A 150 56.15 -22.41 -14.58
C SER A 150 55.09 -21.52 -13.93
N SER A 151 55.46 -21.09 -12.74
CA SER A 151 54.94 -19.92 -12.03
C SER A 151 54.77 -18.72 -12.96
N LYS A 152 53.63 -18.03 -12.87
CA LYS A 152 53.56 -16.59 -13.15
C LYS A 152 52.83 -15.89 -12.01
N LYS A 153 53.64 -15.23 -11.18
CA LYS A 153 53.23 -14.12 -10.31
C LYS A 153 52.61 -13.03 -11.18
N ALA A 154 51.41 -12.58 -10.86
CA ALA A 154 50.91 -11.29 -11.30
C ALA A 154 50.67 -10.44 -10.04
N LYS A 155 51.38 -9.30 -10.02
CA LYS A 155 51.45 -8.30 -8.97
C LYS A 155 50.86 -7.02 -9.58
N ALA A 156 49.77 -6.50 -9.03
CA ALA A 156 49.24 -5.15 -9.27
C ALA A 156 48.35 -4.84 -8.05
N LYS A 157 48.55 -3.84 -7.18
CA LYS A 157 49.13 -2.49 -7.17
C LYS A 157 48.42 -1.48 -8.08
N ARG A 158 47.45 -0.77 -7.50
CA ARG A 158 47.01 0.63 -7.76
C ARG A 158 46.16 1.01 -6.53
N SER A 159 46.66 1.89 -5.66
CA SER A 159 46.62 3.37 -5.74
C SER A 159 45.22 3.89 -5.50
#